data_AF-A0A1Q3R0Z7-F1
#
_entry.id   AF-A0A1Q3R0Z7-F1
#
_cell.length_a   1.000
_cell.length_b   1.000
_cell.length_c   1.000
_cell.angle_alpha   90.00
_cell.angle_beta   90.00
_cell.angle_gamma   90.00
#
_symmetry.space_group_name_H-M   'P 1'
#
loop_
_entity.id
_entity.type
_entity.pdbx_description
1 polymer ?
#
loop_
_entity_poly.entity_id
_entity_poly.type
_entity_poly.pdbx_seq_one_letter_code
_entity_poly.pdbx_strand_id
1 'polypeptide(L)'
;MPEPRRVVVGISGASGAVYGVRLLQALRELGGIETHLVVSGAGWQNLRHELDLPRPAVEALADVVHEVANVGARIASGSFLTEGMVVAPCSMRTLAAIAHGLGDNLLTRAADVTLKERRRLVLLARESPLHLGHLRNMVAATEMGAIVSPPVPAFYKRPRTVEDIVDHSVARALDALGIANELTTRWPGLPEDS
;
A
#
# COMPACT_ATOMS: atom_id res chain seq x y z
N MET A 1 -20.50 -2.87 -20.34
CA MET A 1 -19.93 -3.71 -19.26
C MET A 1 -19.54 -2.77 -18.13
N PRO A 2 -19.71 -3.12 -16.85
CA PRO A 2 -19.19 -2.30 -15.77
C PRO A 2 -17.67 -2.12 -15.96
N GLU A 3 -17.14 -0.93 -15.68
CA GLU A 3 -15.70 -0.73 -15.70
C GLU A 3 -15.01 -1.67 -14.70
N PRO A 4 -13.83 -2.23 -15.03
CA PRO A 4 -13.12 -3.10 -14.11
C PRO A 4 -12.71 -2.31 -12.87
N ARG A 5 -12.79 -2.97 -11.70
CA ARG A 5 -12.30 -2.42 -10.44
C ARG A 5 -10.79 -2.28 -10.54
N ARG A 6 -10.24 -1.14 -10.10
CA ARG A 6 -8.81 -0.84 -10.24
C ARG A 6 -8.20 -0.39 -8.94
N VAL A 7 -7.04 -0.92 -8.61
CA VAL A 7 -6.28 -0.54 -7.40
C VAL A 7 -4.86 -0.14 -7.79
N VAL A 8 -4.42 1.00 -7.29
CA VAL A 8 -3.01 1.42 -7.43
C VAL A 8 -2.20 0.84 -6.27
N VAL A 9 -1.08 0.20 -6.58
CA VAL A 9 -0.14 -0.33 -5.59
C VAL A 9 1.19 0.41 -5.73
N GLY A 10 1.55 1.16 -4.71
CA GLY A 10 2.84 1.83 -4.58
C GLY A 10 3.79 1.01 -3.73
N ILE A 11 5.02 0.76 -4.18
CA ILE A 11 6.09 0.20 -3.34
C ILE A 11 7.19 1.25 -3.22
N SER A 12 7.44 1.72 -2.00
CA SER A 12 8.44 2.77 -1.75
C SER A 12 9.63 2.26 -0.93
N GLY A 13 10.66 3.11 -0.80
CA GLY A 13 11.94 2.76 -0.17
C GLY A 13 11.91 2.71 1.35
N ALA A 14 11.02 1.93 1.93
CA ALA A 14 11.11 1.47 3.32
C ALA A 14 11.28 -0.04 3.32
N SER A 15 11.88 -0.57 4.38
CA SER A 15 12.02 -2.01 4.49
C SER A 15 10.67 -2.67 4.81
N GLY A 16 10.49 -3.93 4.43
CA GLY A 16 9.19 -4.60 4.40
C GLY A 16 8.61 -4.69 2.99
N ALA A 17 9.45 -4.85 1.96
CA ALA A 17 9.02 -5.01 0.57
C ALA A 17 8.03 -6.18 0.40
N VAL A 18 8.07 -7.16 1.32
CA VAL A 18 7.15 -8.30 1.39
C VAL A 18 5.67 -7.87 1.44
N TYR A 19 5.34 -6.75 2.08
CA TYR A 19 3.96 -6.27 2.15
C TYR A 19 3.40 -5.90 0.78
N GLY A 20 4.22 -5.25 -0.06
CA GLY A 20 3.82 -4.88 -1.43
C GLY A 20 3.66 -6.08 -2.33
N VAL A 21 4.60 -7.03 -2.25
CA VAL A 21 4.55 -8.30 -3.00
C VAL A 21 3.32 -9.11 -2.60
N ARG A 22 3.08 -9.29 -1.30
CA ARG A 22 1.94 -10.06 -0.81
C ARG A 22 0.62 -9.39 -1.13
N LEU A 23 0.55 -8.06 -1.11
CA LEU A 23 -0.64 -7.33 -1.55
C LEU A 23 -0.97 -7.58 -3.03
N LEU A 24 0.03 -7.56 -3.92
CA LEU A 24 -0.18 -7.88 -5.34
C LEU A 24 -0.69 -9.31 -5.53
N GLN A 25 -0.08 -10.27 -4.83
CA GLN A 25 -0.51 -11.67 -4.85
C GLN A 25 -1.97 -11.81 -4.38
N ALA A 26 -2.33 -11.19 -3.26
CA ALA A 26 -3.69 -11.24 -2.73
C ALA A 26 -4.72 -10.61 -3.67
N LEU A 27 -4.41 -9.45 -4.26
CA LEU A 27 -5.30 -8.79 -5.22
C LEU A 27 -5.52 -9.65 -6.47
N ARG A 28 -4.48 -10.33 -6.95
CA ARG A 28 -4.55 -11.29 -8.06
C ARG A 28 -5.38 -12.52 -7.70
N GLU A 29 -5.18 -13.09 -6.50
CA GLU A 29 -5.93 -14.24 -5.99
C GLU A 29 -7.43 -13.95 -5.86
N LEU A 30 -7.81 -12.75 -5.41
CA LEU A 30 -9.21 -12.32 -5.34
C LEU A 30 -9.88 -12.23 -6.71
N GLY A 31 -9.13 -11.87 -7.74
CA GLY A 31 -9.63 -11.70 -9.11
C GLY A 31 -10.56 -10.48 -9.27
N GLY A 32 -10.83 -10.12 -10.53
CA GLY A 32 -11.75 -9.02 -10.86
C GLY A 32 -11.25 -7.61 -10.48
N ILE A 33 -9.97 -7.47 -10.11
CA ILE A 33 -9.31 -6.20 -9.82
C ILE A 33 -8.09 -6.07 -10.73
N GLU A 34 -8.04 -5.01 -11.54
CA GLU A 34 -6.87 -4.64 -12.34
C GLU A 34 -5.92 -3.79 -11.48
N THR A 35 -4.70 -4.28 -11.32
CA THR A 35 -3.66 -3.69 -10.48
C THR A 35 -2.73 -2.79 -11.28
N HIS A 36 -2.50 -1.58 -10.76
CA HIS A 36 -1.53 -0.63 -11.31
C HIS A 36 -0.36 -0.44 -10.36
N LEU A 37 0.77 -1.05 -10.68
CA LEU A 37 1.99 -1.00 -9.88
C LEU A 37 2.84 0.22 -10.22
N VAL A 38 3.34 0.90 -9.19
CA VAL A 38 4.41 1.90 -9.30
C VAL A 38 5.41 1.70 -8.17
N VAL A 39 6.70 1.61 -8.51
CA VAL A 39 7.76 1.30 -7.53
C VAL A 39 8.85 2.37 -7.58
N SER A 40 9.23 2.93 -6.43
CA SER A 40 10.33 3.90 -6.38
C SER A 40 11.69 3.21 -6.58
N GLY A 41 12.72 3.97 -6.97
CA GLY A 41 14.07 3.40 -7.13
C GLY A 41 14.59 2.67 -5.89
N ALA A 42 14.37 3.24 -4.70
CA ALA A 42 14.69 2.58 -3.43
C ALA A 42 13.76 1.38 -3.12
N GLY A 43 12.50 1.41 -3.57
CA GLY A 43 11.61 0.25 -3.49
C GLY A 43 12.15 -0.95 -4.29
N TRP A 44 12.67 -0.71 -5.50
CA TRP A 44 13.34 -1.76 -6.30
C TRP A 44 14.57 -2.33 -5.60
N GLN A 45 15.37 -1.48 -4.96
CA GLN A 45 16.54 -1.92 -4.17
C GLN A 45 16.10 -2.83 -3.00
N ASN A 46 15.04 -2.45 -2.29
CA ASN A 46 14.53 -3.25 -1.16
C ASN A 46 13.93 -4.58 -1.62
N LEU A 47 13.18 -4.62 -2.73
CA LEU A 47 12.66 -5.87 -3.30
C LEU A 47 13.79 -6.86 -3.61
N ARG A 48 14.89 -6.37 -4.19
CA ARG A 48 16.07 -7.20 -4.49
C ARG A 48 16.81 -7.60 -3.22
N HIS A 49 16.99 -6.69 -2.28
CA HIS A 49 17.79 -6.92 -1.08
C HIS A 49 17.09 -7.83 -0.05
N GLU A 50 15.79 -7.66 0.15
CA GLU A 50 15.03 -8.34 1.20
C GLU A 50 14.44 -9.67 0.76
N LEU A 51 14.11 -9.81 -0.53
CA LEU A 51 13.37 -10.97 -1.06
C LEU A 51 14.08 -11.69 -2.19
N ASP A 52 15.27 -11.21 -2.60
CA ASP A 52 15.99 -11.68 -3.79
C ASP A 52 15.15 -11.63 -5.09
N LEU A 53 14.06 -10.83 -5.11
CA LEU A 53 13.15 -10.79 -6.26
C LEU A 53 13.72 -9.88 -7.35
N PRO A 54 13.94 -10.40 -8.58
CA PRO A 54 14.29 -9.56 -9.71
C PRO A 54 13.06 -8.78 -10.20
N ARG A 55 13.30 -7.63 -10.82
CA ARG A 55 12.24 -6.74 -11.32
C ARG A 55 11.15 -7.47 -12.14
N PRO A 56 11.46 -8.32 -13.14
CA PRO A 56 10.43 -9.01 -13.92
C PRO A 56 9.51 -9.91 -13.09
N ALA A 57 10.01 -10.50 -12.01
CA ALA A 57 9.20 -11.36 -11.15
C ALA A 57 8.13 -10.56 -10.40
N VAL A 58 8.45 -9.34 -9.97
CA VAL A 58 7.50 -8.43 -9.31
C VAL A 58 6.53 -7.84 -10.33
N GLU A 59 7.02 -7.46 -11.51
CA GLU A 59 6.19 -6.93 -12.59
C GLU A 59 5.12 -7.94 -13.03
N ALA A 60 5.45 -9.22 -13.08
CA ALA A 60 4.52 -10.30 -13.41
C ALA A 60 3.39 -10.53 -12.37
N LEU A 61 3.46 -9.87 -11.20
CA LEU A 61 2.40 -9.91 -10.19
C LEU A 61 1.33 -8.84 -10.41
N ALA A 62 1.56 -7.86 -11.28
CA ALA A 62 0.63 -6.76 -11.56
C ALA A 62 0.12 -6.80 -13.01
N ASP A 63 -1.06 -6.25 -13.25
CA ASP A 63 -1.64 -6.17 -14.59
C ASP A 63 -1.00 -5.05 -15.43
N VAL A 64 -0.67 -3.94 -14.78
CA VAL A 64 -0.01 -2.78 -15.40
C VAL A 64 1.09 -2.26 -14.50
N VAL A 65 2.29 -2.08 -15.06
CA VAL A 65 3.44 -1.50 -14.37
C VAL A 65 3.74 -0.13 -14.95
N HIS A 66 3.90 0.87 -14.09
CA HIS A 66 4.27 2.22 -14.49
C HIS A 66 5.65 2.59 -13.96
N GLU A 67 6.47 3.19 -14.83
CA GLU A 67 7.74 3.80 -14.42
C GLU A 67 7.49 4.97 -13.48
N VAL A 68 8.24 5.03 -12.37
CA VAL A 68 8.07 6.10 -11.37
C VAL A 68 8.36 7.51 -11.91
N ALA A 69 9.17 7.61 -12.98
CA ALA A 69 9.46 8.87 -13.66
C ALA A 69 8.36 9.29 -14.65
N ASN A 70 7.45 8.38 -15.03
CA ASN A 70 6.41 8.65 -16.02
C ASN A 70 5.20 9.37 -15.40
N VAL A 71 5.34 10.65 -15.08
CA VAL A 71 4.25 11.48 -14.53
C VAL A 71 3.09 11.71 -15.51
N GLY A 72 3.21 11.28 -16.77
CA GLY A 72 2.14 11.28 -17.77
C GLY A 72 1.30 10.00 -17.80
N ALA A 73 1.58 9.02 -16.92
CA ALA A 73 0.83 7.77 -16.86
C ALA A 73 -0.63 7.97 -16.41
N ARG A 74 -1.50 6.99 -16.73
CA ARG A 74 -2.95 7.07 -16.46
C ARG A 74 -3.28 7.36 -14.98
N ILE A 75 -2.53 6.76 -14.05
CA ILE A 75 -2.71 6.94 -12.61
C ILE A 75 -2.35 8.34 -12.10
N ALA A 76 -1.78 9.21 -12.94
CA ALA A 76 -1.53 10.63 -12.64
C ALA A 76 -2.75 11.54 -12.94
N SER A 77 -3.86 10.98 -13.44
CA SER A 77 -5.10 11.71 -13.74
C SER A 77 -6.26 11.23 -12.89
N GLY A 78 -7.06 12.17 -12.38
CA GLY A 78 -8.31 11.87 -11.66
C GLY A 78 -9.41 11.29 -12.56
N SER A 79 -9.37 11.57 -13.87
CA SER A 79 -10.32 11.00 -14.83
C SER A 79 -10.14 9.50 -15.05
N PHE A 80 -8.99 8.95 -14.67
CA PHE A 80 -8.77 7.51 -14.64
C PHE A 80 -9.34 6.96 -13.33
N LEU A 81 -10.46 6.23 -13.41
CA LEU A 81 -11.19 5.75 -12.24
C LEU A 81 -10.48 4.58 -11.56
N THR A 82 -10.22 4.73 -10.27
CA THR A 82 -9.64 3.72 -9.37
C THR A 82 -10.43 3.68 -8.08
N GLU A 83 -10.49 2.52 -7.41
CA GLU A 83 -11.15 2.40 -6.10
C GLU A 83 -10.32 3.03 -4.97
N GLY A 84 -8.99 3.06 -5.15
CA GLY A 84 -8.06 3.63 -4.21
C GLY A 84 -6.61 3.25 -4.50
N MET A 85 -5.76 3.53 -3.53
CA MET A 85 -4.32 3.27 -3.59
C MET A 85 -3.81 2.74 -2.25
N VAL A 86 -2.90 1.77 -2.29
CA VAL A 86 -2.09 1.38 -1.14
C VAL A 86 -0.62 1.63 -1.43
N VAL A 87 0.11 2.23 -0.48
CA VAL A 87 1.57 2.29 -0.51
C VAL A 87 2.14 1.31 0.52
N ALA A 88 2.72 0.21 0.05
CA ALA A 88 3.15 -0.93 0.85
C ALA A 88 4.57 -1.41 0.44
N PRO A 89 5.62 -1.15 1.24
CA PRO A 89 5.65 -0.26 2.39
C PRO A 89 5.70 1.23 1.97
N CYS A 90 5.33 2.13 2.88
CA CYS A 90 5.43 3.58 2.75
C CYS A 90 6.60 4.11 3.58
N SER A 91 7.60 4.68 2.92
CA SER A 91 8.75 5.32 3.57
C SER A 91 8.39 6.69 4.12
N MET A 92 9.12 7.15 5.13
CA MET A 92 8.90 8.48 5.70
C MET A 92 9.12 9.61 4.69
N ARG A 93 10.02 9.41 3.71
CA ARG A 93 10.21 10.33 2.58
C ARG A 93 8.98 10.38 1.68
N THR A 94 8.42 9.22 1.32
CA THR A 94 7.19 9.17 0.50
C THR A 94 6.00 9.75 1.26
N LEU A 95 5.85 9.41 2.54
CA LEU A 95 4.82 9.96 3.42
C LEU A 95 4.94 11.50 3.49
N ALA A 96 6.13 12.05 3.68
CA ALA A 96 6.36 13.49 3.69
C ALA A 96 5.97 14.14 2.36
N ALA A 97 6.37 13.54 1.24
CA ALA A 97 6.03 14.05 -0.08
C ALA A 97 4.51 14.07 -0.34
N ILE A 98 3.78 13.07 0.16
CA ILE A 98 2.32 13.01 0.11
C ILE A 98 1.72 14.07 1.05
N ALA A 99 2.19 14.15 2.29
CA ALA A 99 1.71 15.09 3.31
C ALA A 99 1.85 16.57 2.87
N HIS A 100 2.85 16.87 2.04
CA HIS A 100 3.10 18.21 1.50
C HIS A 100 2.66 18.40 0.04
N GLY A 101 1.99 17.42 -0.57
CA GLY A 101 1.47 17.53 -1.94
C GLY A 101 2.53 17.76 -3.01
N LEU A 102 3.75 17.21 -2.84
CA LEU A 102 4.89 17.54 -3.72
C LEU A 102 4.71 17.03 -5.16
N GLY A 103 4.04 15.88 -5.35
CA GLY A 103 3.80 15.28 -6.68
C GLY A 103 5.05 15.09 -7.54
N ASP A 104 6.21 14.94 -6.90
CA ASP A 104 7.56 14.99 -7.49
C ASP A 104 7.94 13.76 -8.34
N ASN A 105 7.10 12.72 -8.31
CA ASN A 105 7.19 11.54 -9.17
C ASN A 105 5.80 10.89 -9.30
N LEU A 106 5.68 9.83 -10.11
CA LEU A 106 4.39 9.20 -10.38
C LEU A 106 3.74 8.59 -9.13
N LEU A 107 4.52 8.01 -8.21
CA LEU A 107 3.97 7.39 -7.00
C LEU A 107 3.32 8.45 -6.11
N THR A 108 4.02 9.55 -5.83
CA THR A 108 3.51 10.65 -5.00
C THR A 108 2.39 11.41 -5.72
N ARG A 109 2.46 11.54 -7.05
CA ARG A 109 1.38 12.12 -7.86
C ARG A 109 0.11 11.27 -7.87
N ALA A 110 0.22 9.94 -7.99
CA ALA A 110 -0.94 9.05 -7.92
C ALA A 110 -1.62 9.10 -6.55
N ALA A 111 -0.83 9.23 -5.48
CA ALA A 111 -1.35 9.42 -4.12
C ALA A 111 -2.09 10.77 -3.96
N ASP A 112 -1.53 11.86 -4.49
CA ASP A 112 -2.18 13.18 -4.52
C ASP A 112 -3.50 13.15 -5.31
N VAL A 113 -3.50 12.48 -6.47
CA VAL A 113 -4.73 12.23 -7.25
C VAL A 113 -5.75 11.44 -6.45
N THR A 114 -5.31 10.40 -5.73
CA THR A 114 -6.20 9.58 -4.89
C THR A 114 -6.89 10.45 -3.83
N LEU A 115 -6.14 11.32 -3.14
CA LEU A 115 -6.68 12.22 -2.12
C LEU A 115 -7.62 13.28 -2.68
N LYS A 116 -7.22 13.97 -3.76
CA LYS A 116 -8.04 15.06 -4.33
C LYS A 116 -9.37 14.56 -4.91
N GLU A 117 -9.40 13.32 -5.41
CA GLU A 117 -10.61 12.64 -5.89
C GLU A 117 -11.42 11.97 -4.76
N ARG A 118 -11.02 12.18 -3.49
CA ARG A 118 -11.68 11.60 -2.30
C ARG A 118 -11.75 10.07 -2.31
N ARG A 119 -10.76 9.43 -2.94
CA ARG A 119 -10.59 7.98 -2.93
C ARG A 119 -9.76 7.55 -1.72
N ARG A 120 -9.84 6.28 -1.36
CA ARG A 120 -9.12 5.76 -0.20
C ARG A 120 -7.63 5.61 -0.51
N LEU A 121 -6.78 6.28 0.27
CA LEU A 121 -5.33 6.14 0.23
C LEU A 121 -4.85 5.47 1.52
N VAL A 122 -4.30 4.28 1.46
CA VAL A 122 -3.76 3.55 2.61
C VAL A 122 -2.24 3.57 2.58
N LEU A 123 -1.61 3.97 3.68
CA LEU A 123 -0.16 4.12 3.78
C LEU A 123 0.40 3.19 4.85
N LEU A 124 1.11 2.13 4.45
CA LEU A 124 1.82 1.23 5.37
C LEU A 124 3.13 1.87 5.81
N ALA A 125 3.01 2.94 6.59
CA ALA A 125 4.12 3.71 7.13
C ALA A 125 5.02 2.82 8.00
N ARG A 126 6.27 2.61 7.57
CA ARG A 126 7.22 1.73 8.26
C ARG A 126 8.45 2.54 8.65
N GLU A 127 8.61 2.80 9.95
CA GLU A 127 9.80 3.40 10.56
C GLU A 127 9.80 3.21 12.08
N SER A 128 10.97 3.10 12.69
CA SER A 128 11.13 3.17 14.15
C SER A 128 12.60 3.44 14.54
N PRO A 129 12.88 4.34 15.49
CA PRO A 129 11.95 5.21 16.21
C PRO A 129 11.43 6.37 15.34
N LEU A 130 10.34 7.00 15.77
CA LEU A 130 9.77 8.16 15.09
C LEU A 130 10.26 9.47 15.74
N HIS A 131 10.74 10.40 14.92
CA HIS A 131 10.94 11.78 15.35
C HIS A 131 9.70 12.64 15.06
N LEU A 132 9.65 13.86 15.61
CA LEU A 132 8.49 14.76 15.48
C LEU A 132 8.07 15.05 14.03
N GLY A 133 9.02 15.18 13.10
CA GLY A 133 8.72 15.35 11.68
C GLY A 133 7.89 14.21 11.07
N HIS A 134 8.20 12.95 11.40
CA HIS A 134 7.43 11.79 10.95
C HIS A 134 5.99 11.88 11.48
N LEU A 135 5.83 12.15 12.77
CA LEU A 135 4.52 12.24 13.42
C LEU A 135 3.67 13.36 12.82
N ARG A 136 4.25 14.55 12.59
CA ARG A 136 3.55 15.68 11.94
C ARG A 136 3.09 15.32 10.53
N ASN A 137 3.91 14.62 9.77
CA ASN A 137 3.54 14.17 8.42
C ASN A 137 2.44 13.11 8.45
N MET A 138 2.46 12.19 9.43
CA MET A 138 1.38 11.23 9.64
C MET A 138 0.06 11.92 9.98
N VAL A 139 0.10 12.95 10.85
CA VAL A 139 -1.08 13.77 11.18
C VAL A 139 -1.60 14.48 9.95
N ALA A 140 -0.76 15.22 9.22
CA ALA A 140 -1.18 15.97 8.04
C ALA A 140 -1.78 15.05 6.95
N ALA A 141 -1.15 13.89 6.70
CA ALA A 141 -1.70 12.90 5.77
C ALA A 141 -3.09 12.40 6.21
N THR A 142 -3.27 12.14 7.51
CA THR A 142 -4.56 11.70 8.07
C THR A 142 -5.63 12.78 7.98
N GLU A 143 -5.29 14.04 8.26
CA GLU A 143 -6.20 15.19 8.13
C GLU A 143 -6.67 15.40 6.68
N MET A 144 -5.84 15.06 5.69
CA MET A 144 -6.22 15.08 4.27
C MET A 144 -7.11 13.89 3.85
N GLY A 145 -7.28 12.88 4.72
CA GLY A 145 -8.10 11.69 4.47
C GLY A 145 -7.31 10.44 4.08
N ALA A 146 -5.97 10.46 4.15
CA ALA A 146 -5.19 9.23 4.05
C ALA A 146 -5.36 8.38 5.31
N ILE A 147 -5.23 7.06 5.16
CA ILE A 147 -5.25 6.11 6.27
C ILE A 147 -3.81 5.69 6.54
N VAL A 148 -3.20 6.26 7.59
CA VAL A 148 -1.88 5.82 8.07
C VAL A 148 -2.06 4.51 8.84
N SER A 149 -1.62 3.41 8.25
CA SER A 149 -1.80 2.04 8.76
C SER A 149 -0.45 1.32 8.86
N PRO A 150 0.40 1.64 9.85
CA PRO A 150 1.69 0.98 10.04
C PRO A 150 1.53 -0.55 10.17
N PRO A 151 2.43 -1.36 9.61
CA PRO A 151 2.38 -2.81 9.76
C PRO A 151 2.83 -3.21 11.17
N VAL A 152 1.89 -3.28 12.11
CA VAL A 152 2.11 -3.67 13.50
C VAL A 152 1.49 -5.07 13.75
N PRO A 153 2.28 -6.08 14.19
CA PRO A 153 1.79 -7.45 14.32
C PRO A 153 0.65 -7.59 15.34
N ALA A 154 -0.42 -8.29 14.95
CA ALA A 154 -1.51 -8.65 15.86
C ALA A 154 -1.22 -9.95 16.62
N PHE A 155 -0.52 -9.87 17.76
CA PHE A 155 -0.17 -11.05 18.55
C PHE A 155 -1.35 -11.78 19.21
N TYR A 156 -2.54 -11.17 19.28
CA TYR A 156 -3.75 -11.89 19.70
C TYR A 156 -4.13 -13.02 18.73
N LYS A 157 -3.63 -12.99 17.48
CA LYS A 157 -3.77 -14.08 16.52
C LYS A 157 -2.79 -15.23 16.73
N ARG A 158 -1.80 -15.08 17.63
CA ARG A 158 -0.73 -16.04 17.89
C ARG A 158 -0.05 -16.51 16.57
N PRO A 159 0.48 -15.58 15.76
CA PRO A 159 1.10 -15.94 14.48
C PRO A 159 2.21 -16.97 14.68
N ARG A 160 2.29 -17.93 13.76
CA ARG A 160 3.27 -19.03 13.77
C ARG A 160 4.40 -18.77 12.78
N THR A 161 4.12 -17.98 11.73
CA THR A 161 5.11 -17.63 10.71
C THR A 161 5.17 -16.12 10.47
N VAL A 162 6.18 -15.68 9.71
CA VAL A 162 6.27 -14.28 9.27
C VAL A 162 5.15 -13.96 8.30
N GLU A 163 4.78 -14.92 7.46
CA GLU A 163 3.67 -14.81 6.52
C GLU A 163 2.35 -14.50 7.23
N ASP A 164 2.07 -15.11 8.40
CA ASP A 164 0.87 -14.78 9.19
C ASP A 164 0.82 -13.29 9.59
N ILE A 165 1.98 -12.70 9.91
CA ILE A 165 2.11 -11.28 10.27
C ILE A 165 1.90 -10.39 9.04
N VAL A 166 2.47 -10.81 7.90
CA VAL A 166 2.33 -10.11 6.62
C VAL A 166 0.87 -10.13 6.16
N ASP A 167 0.25 -11.30 6.14
CA ASP A 167 -1.13 -11.52 5.72
C ASP A 167 -2.10 -10.72 6.59
N HIS A 168 -1.87 -10.63 7.90
CA HIS A 168 -2.68 -9.77 8.76
C HIS A 168 -2.58 -8.29 8.37
N SER A 169 -1.38 -7.78 8.11
CA SER A 169 -1.17 -6.38 7.71
C SER A 169 -1.80 -6.08 6.34
N VAL A 170 -1.65 -6.99 5.38
CA VAL A 170 -2.26 -6.88 4.04
C VAL A 170 -3.79 -6.95 4.13
N ALA A 171 -4.34 -7.86 4.94
CA ALA A 171 -5.78 -7.98 5.18
C ALA A 171 -6.36 -6.67 5.71
N ARG A 172 -5.67 -6.02 6.66
CA ARG A 172 -6.07 -4.72 7.22
C ARG A 172 -6.02 -3.60 6.19
N ALA A 173 -5.03 -3.62 5.29
CA ALA A 173 -4.95 -2.65 4.20
C ALA A 173 -6.09 -2.82 3.18
N LEU A 174 -6.43 -4.07 2.83
CA LEU A 174 -7.56 -4.39 1.96
C LEU A 174 -8.90 -4.03 2.61
N ASP A 175 -9.11 -4.37 3.89
CA ASP A 175 -10.28 -3.95 4.66
C ASP A 175 -10.41 -2.41 4.69
N ALA A 176 -9.30 -1.68 4.86
CA ALA A 176 -9.27 -0.23 4.83
C ALA A 176 -9.67 0.33 3.45
N LEU A 177 -9.31 -0.34 2.35
CA LEU A 177 -9.82 -0.03 1.01
C LEU A 177 -11.28 -0.44 0.78
N GLY A 178 -11.86 -1.25 1.67
CA GLY A 178 -13.22 -1.81 1.49
C GLY A 178 -13.24 -3.05 0.59
N ILE A 179 -12.11 -3.71 0.43
CA ILE A 179 -11.96 -4.94 -0.37
C ILE A 179 -12.06 -6.15 0.55
N ALA A 180 -13.14 -6.92 0.39
CA ALA A 180 -13.32 -8.17 1.10
C ALA A 180 -12.19 -9.16 0.76
N ASN A 181 -11.67 -9.83 1.79
CA ASN A 181 -10.57 -10.80 1.67
C ASN A 181 -10.66 -11.85 2.79
N GLU A 182 -9.96 -12.96 2.59
CA GLU A 182 -9.93 -14.11 3.52
C GLU A 182 -8.51 -14.40 4.04
N LEU A 183 -7.60 -13.43 3.94
CA LEU A 183 -6.20 -13.55 4.36
C LEU A 183 -6.03 -13.79 5.86
N THR A 184 -7.01 -13.37 6.65
CA THR A 184 -7.02 -13.58 8.10
C THR A 184 -8.45 -13.78 8.59
N THR A 185 -8.61 -14.46 9.71
CA THR A 185 -9.92 -14.62 10.34
C THR A 185 -10.41 -13.31 10.92
N ARG A 186 -11.70 -12.97 10.76
CA ARG A 186 -12.28 -11.81 11.46
C ARG A 186 -12.30 -12.08 12.97
N TRP A 187 -12.10 -11.05 13.79
CA TRP A 187 -12.13 -11.18 15.25
C TRP A 187 -13.57 -11.34 15.73
N PRO A 188 -13.93 -12.46 16.41
CA PRO A 188 -15.32 -12.72 16.81
C PRO A 188 -15.71 -12.07 18.16
N GLY A 189 -14.77 -11.44 18.87
CA GLY A 189 -14.95 -11.06 20.28
C GLY A 189 -14.32 -12.08 21.24
N LEU A 190 -14.20 -11.72 22.51
CA LEU A 190 -13.90 -12.68 23.58
C LEU A 190 -15.21 -13.34 24.04
N PRO A 191 -15.20 -14.61 24.45
CA PRO A 191 -16.33 -15.21 25.16
C PRO A 191 -16.69 -14.39 26.40
N GLU A 192 -17.97 -14.32 26.77
CA GLU A 192 -18.45 -13.50 27.90
C GLU A 192 -17.92 -13.94 29.28
N ASP A 193 -17.28 -15.11 29.38
CA ASP A 193 -16.80 -15.70 30.63
C ASP A 193 -15.26 -15.81 30.75
N SER A 194 -14.48 -14.94 30.07
CA SER A 194 -13.01 -14.91 30.17
C SER A 194 -12.46 -14.06 31.32
#